data_AF-H8KZC6-F1
#
_entry.id   AF-H8KZC6-F1
#
_cell.length_a   1.000
_cell.length_b   1.000
_cell.length_c   1.000
_cell.angle_alpha   90.00
_cell.angle_beta   90.00
_cell.angle_gamma   90.00
#
_symmetry.space_group_name_H-M   'P 1'
#
loop_
_entity.id
_entity.type
_entity.pdbx_description
1 polymer ?
#
loop_
_entity_poly.entity_id
_entity_poly.type
_entity_poly.pdbx_seq_one_letter_code
_entity_poly.pdbx_strand_id
1 'polypeptide(L)'
;MNQRHCYEFSIADLASAKGELAGLAFDGAGPNHLAAALQEALRYPGFHQQWVQLTGASEAEAVALGLTDDQALTKARLADLAVDLEVVTTLPMRIVRHRLSLLIGEHWQLRDVRNA
;
A
#
# COMPACT_ATOMS: atom_id res chain seq x y z
N MET A 1 -15.27 -18.51 0.30
CA MET A 1 -15.41 -17.08 0.64
C MET A 1 -14.01 -16.61 1.04
N ASN A 2 -13.38 -15.70 0.29
CA ASN A 2 -12.09 -15.15 0.73
C ASN A 2 -12.35 -14.25 1.94
N GLN A 3 -11.66 -14.53 3.04
CA GLN A 3 -11.75 -13.73 4.25
C GLN A 3 -11.17 -12.34 3.97
N ARG A 4 -11.93 -11.30 4.33
CA ARG A 4 -11.51 -9.92 4.20
C ARG A 4 -10.87 -9.47 5.50
N HIS A 5 -9.81 -8.70 5.39
CA HIS A 5 -9.09 -8.14 6.52
C HIS A 5 -9.16 -6.61 6.47
N CYS A 6 -9.22 -6.02 7.65
CA CYS A 6 -9.00 -4.60 7.87
C CYS A 6 -7.64 -4.44 8.56
N TYR A 7 -6.73 -3.74 7.90
CA TYR A 7 -5.40 -3.40 8.40
C TYR A 7 -5.36 -1.92 8.72
N GLU A 8 -4.89 -1.56 9.91
CA GLU A 8 -4.71 -0.18 10.33
C GLU A 8 -3.24 0.15 10.47
N PHE A 9 -2.81 1.26 9.86
CA PHE A 9 -1.44 1.75 9.91
C PHE A 9 -1.40 3.17 10.45
N SER A 10 -0.27 3.53 11.05
CA SER A 10 0.04 4.90 11.44
C SER A 10 1.35 5.33 10.77
N ILE A 11 1.35 6.55 10.22
CA ILE A 11 2.48 7.15 9.50
C ILE A 11 2.82 8.45 10.21
N ALA A 12 4.00 8.52 10.84
CA ALA A 12 4.36 9.65 11.69
C ALA A 12 4.68 10.92 10.89
N ASP A 13 5.29 10.79 9.72
CA ASP A 13 5.64 11.92 8.86
C ASP A 13 5.42 11.55 7.39
N LEU A 14 4.21 11.82 6.88
CA LEU A 14 3.86 11.56 5.49
C LEU A 14 4.63 12.49 4.52
N ALA A 15 5.09 13.66 4.97
CA ALA A 15 5.73 14.63 4.10
C ALA A 15 7.13 14.17 3.66
N SER A 16 7.88 13.52 4.57
CA SER A 16 9.19 12.93 4.25
C SER A 16 9.12 11.49 3.73
N ALA A 17 7.99 10.81 3.92
CA ALA A 17 7.84 9.41 3.55
C ALA A 17 7.84 9.21 2.02
N LYS A 18 8.83 8.48 1.51
CA LYS A 18 9.00 8.16 0.09
C LYS A 18 9.52 6.74 -0.09
N GLY A 19 8.98 6.04 -1.09
CA GLY A 19 9.54 4.78 -1.55
C GLY A 19 10.88 4.96 -2.26
N GLU A 20 11.68 3.89 -2.30
CA GLU A 20 13.03 3.92 -2.89
C GLU A 20 13.02 4.07 -4.41
N LEU A 21 11.99 3.53 -5.08
CA LEU A 21 11.87 3.57 -6.53
C LEU A 21 11.12 4.83 -6.95
N ALA A 22 11.84 5.83 -7.44
CA ALA A 22 11.27 7.14 -7.81
C ALA A 22 10.07 7.06 -8.77
N GLY A 23 10.00 6.04 -9.64
CA GLY A 23 8.86 5.84 -10.54
C GLY A 23 7.58 5.32 -9.86
N LEU A 24 7.66 4.82 -8.63
CA LEU A 24 6.54 4.26 -7.87
C LEU A 24 6.30 4.98 -6.54
N ALA A 25 7.26 5.80 -6.11
CA ALA A 25 7.17 6.55 -4.88
C ALA A 25 5.98 7.52 -4.93
N PHE A 26 5.30 7.65 -3.79
CA PHE A 26 4.20 8.58 -3.59
C PHE A 26 4.67 10.03 -3.77
N ASP A 27 3.98 10.81 -4.59
CA ASP A 27 4.28 12.22 -4.87
C ASP A 27 3.15 13.19 -4.44
N GLY A 28 2.04 12.66 -3.91
CA GLY A 28 0.88 13.43 -3.53
C GLY A 28 1.06 14.29 -2.26
N ALA A 29 0.13 15.23 -2.08
CA ALA A 29 0.25 16.29 -1.08
C ALA A 29 -0.43 16.00 0.29
N GLY A 30 -0.99 14.81 0.52
CA GLY A 30 -1.67 14.53 1.79
C GLY A 30 -2.35 13.17 1.91
N PRO A 31 -3.04 12.92 3.05
CA PRO A 31 -3.58 11.59 3.40
C PRO A 31 -4.50 10.99 2.33
N ASN A 32 -5.44 11.77 1.80
CA ASN A 32 -6.39 11.28 0.80
C ASN A 32 -5.71 10.86 -0.50
N HIS A 33 -4.63 11.53 -0.90
CA HIS A 33 -3.84 11.13 -2.06
C HIS A 33 -3.10 9.82 -1.79
N LEU A 34 -2.56 9.64 -0.57
CA LEU A 34 -1.92 8.37 -0.19
C LEU A 34 -2.93 7.21 -0.25
N ALA A 35 -4.13 7.41 0.31
CA ALA A 35 -5.19 6.42 0.23
C ALA A 35 -5.50 6.07 -1.23
N ALA A 36 -5.78 7.07 -2.07
CA ALA A 36 -6.06 6.85 -3.49
C ALA A 36 -4.94 6.06 -4.19
N ALA A 37 -3.68 6.44 -3.98
CA ALA A 37 -2.52 5.78 -4.58
C ALA A 37 -2.39 4.31 -4.12
N LEU A 38 -2.57 4.04 -2.83
CA LEU A 38 -2.53 2.66 -2.33
C LEU A 38 -3.71 1.85 -2.84
N GLN A 39 -4.92 2.42 -2.90
CA GLN A 39 -6.08 1.73 -3.45
C GLN A 39 -5.84 1.30 -4.89
N GLU A 40 -5.29 2.20 -5.71
CA GLU A 40 -4.96 1.93 -7.10
C GLU A 40 -3.91 0.80 -7.21
N ALA A 41 -2.86 0.87 -6.40
CA ALA A 41 -1.79 -0.12 -6.35
C ALA A 41 -2.24 -1.53 -5.89
N LEU A 42 -3.37 -1.61 -5.16
CA LEU A 42 -4.00 -2.87 -4.74
C LEU A 42 -5.02 -3.39 -5.76
N ARG A 43 -5.73 -2.50 -6.46
CA ARG A 43 -6.79 -2.86 -7.41
C ARG A 43 -6.27 -3.23 -8.79
N TYR A 44 -5.20 -2.58 -9.25
CA TYR A 44 -4.76 -2.69 -10.63
C TYR A 44 -3.37 -3.32 -10.76
N PRO A 45 -3.15 -4.17 -11.78
CA PRO A 45 -1.87 -4.84 -11.97
C PRO A 45 -0.77 -3.90 -12.47
N GLY A 46 -1.12 -2.74 -13.03
CA GLY A 46 -0.16 -1.81 -13.65
C GLY A 46 0.97 -1.37 -12.70
N PHE A 47 0.63 -1.08 -11.45
CA PHE A 47 1.62 -0.72 -10.43
C PHE A 47 2.65 -1.85 -10.18
N HIS A 48 2.15 -3.09 -10.07
CA HIS A 48 3.01 -4.26 -9.90
C HIS A 48 3.85 -4.55 -11.14
N GLN A 49 3.26 -4.44 -12.33
CA GLN A 49 3.98 -4.64 -13.59
C GLN A 49 5.12 -3.63 -13.74
N GLN A 50 4.88 -2.37 -13.40
CA GLN A 50 5.92 -1.34 -13.40
C GLN A 50 7.02 -1.64 -12.39
N TRP A 51 6.69 -2.13 -11.19
CA TRP A 51 7.70 -2.61 -10.23
C TRP A 51 8.57 -3.74 -10.82
N VAL A 52 7.97 -4.75 -11.44
CA VAL A 52 8.71 -5.85 -12.09
C VAL A 52 9.68 -5.31 -13.15
N GLN A 53 9.25 -4.34 -13.96
CA GLN A 53 10.10 -3.73 -14.99
C GLN A 53 11.27 -2.92 -14.40
N LEU A 54 11.03 -2.18 -13.32
CA LEU A 54 12.04 -1.31 -12.70
C LEU A 54 13.10 -2.11 -11.92
N THR A 55 12.73 -3.22 -11.30
CA THR A 55 13.63 -4.00 -10.46
C THR A 55 14.25 -5.21 -11.16
N GLY A 56 13.65 -5.67 -12.26
CA GLY A 56 14.01 -6.94 -12.88
C GLY A 56 13.65 -8.13 -11.99
N ALA A 57 12.56 -8.03 -11.21
CA ALA A 57 12.09 -9.08 -10.32
C ALA A 57 12.01 -10.44 -11.03
N SER A 58 12.38 -11.50 -10.33
CA SER A 58 12.28 -12.85 -10.87
C SER A 58 10.82 -13.24 -11.13
N GLU A 59 10.59 -14.21 -12.01
CA GLU A 59 9.24 -14.72 -12.31
C GLU A 59 8.52 -15.19 -11.03
N ALA A 60 9.23 -15.87 -10.13
CA ALA A 60 8.67 -16.35 -8.87
C ALA A 60 8.21 -15.19 -7.96
N GLU A 61 8.99 -14.11 -7.87
CA GLU A 61 8.63 -12.92 -7.09
C GLU A 61 7.44 -12.18 -7.72
N ALA A 62 7.46 -12.01 -9.05
CA ALA A 62 6.37 -11.37 -9.78
C ALA A 62 5.04 -12.13 -9.60
N VAL A 63 5.07 -13.46 -9.62
CA VAL A 63 3.87 -14.26 -9.34
C VAL A 63 3.43 -14.13 -7.88
N ALA A 64 4.36 -14.16 -6.92
CA ALA A 64 4.04 -14.14 -5.50
C ALA A 64 3.44 -12.81 -5.00
N LEU A 65 3.79 -11.70 -5.66
CA LEU A 65 3.37 -10.32 -5.33
C LEU A 65 2.35 -9.73 -6.31
N GLY A 66 1.98 -10.46 -7.36
CA GLY A 66 1.13 -9.97 -8.45
C GLY A 66 -0.38 -10.04 -8.20
N LEU A 67 -0.84 -10.46 -7.02
CA LEU A 67 -2.27 -10.50 -6.70
C LEU A 67 -2.86 -9.08 -6.57
N THR A 68 -4.10 -8.93 -7.02
CA THR A 68 -4.90 -7.70 -6.96
C THR A 68 -6.27 -7.96 -6.34
N ASP A 69 -6.90 -6.93 -5.81
CA ASP A 69 -8.27 -6.98 -5.27
C ASP A 69 -9.03 -5.75 -5.75
N ASP A 70 -9.95 -5.94 -6.72
CA ASP A 70 -10.76 -4.89 -7.34
C ASP A 70 -11.71 -4.21 -6.34
N GLN A 71 -12.01 -4.87 -5.23
CA GLN A 71 -12.87 -4.40 -4.16
C GLN A 71 -12.06 -3.89 -2.93
N ALA A 72 -10.75 -3.72 -3.06
CA ALA A 72 -9.91 -3.14 -2.01
C ALA A 72 -10.34 -1.69 -1.72
N LEU A 73 -10.45 -1.32 -0.45
CA LEU A 73 -10.80 0.03 -0.03
C LEU A 73 -9.72 0.57 0.88
N THR A 74 -9.34 1.83 0.70
CA THR A 74 -8.40 2.50 1.58
C THR A 74 -8.95 3.84 2.02
N LYS A 75 -8.77 4.17 3.29
CA LYS A 75 -9.12 5.49 3.83
C LYS A 75 -7.95 6.00 4.64
N ALA A 76 -7.63 7.27 4.49
CA ALA A 76 -6.62 7.91 5.31
C ALA A 76 -7.20 9.17 5.94
N ARG A 77 -6.74 9.48 7.15
CA ARG A 77 -7.11 10.71 7.86
C ARG A 77 -5.91 11.24 8.63
N LEU A 78 -5.86 12.56 8.78
CA LEU A 78 -4.92 13.18 9.71
C LEU A 78 -5.42 12.98 11.14
N ALA A 79 -4.57 12.44 12.00
CA ALA A 79 -4.81 12.21 13.42
C ALA A 79 -3.66 12.89 14.20
N ASP A 80 -3.92 14.10 14.66
CA ASP A 80 -2.92 15.00 15.27
C ASP A 80 -1.71 15.24 14.35
N LEU A 81 -0.56 14.65 14.69
CA LEU A 81 0.70 14.77 13.95
C LEU A 81 0.97 13.58 13.01
N ALA A 82 0.13 12.55 13.05
CA ALA A 82 0.29 11.34 12.25
C ALA A 82 -0.86 11.18 11.24
N VAL A 83 -0.66 10.29 10.28
CA VAL A 83 -1.71 9.84 9.37
C VAL A 83 -2.13 8.43 9.76
N ASP A 84 -3.42 8.27 10.06
CA ASP A 84 -4.04 6.95 10.19
C ASP A 84 -4.47 6.48 8.80
N LEU A 85 -4.14 5.25 8.46
CA LEU A 85 -4.49 4.61 7.20
C LEU A 85 -5.20 3.27 7.48
N GLU A 86 -6.44 3.15 7.02
CA GLU A 86 -7.24 1.94 7.06
C GLU A 86 -7.25 1.30 5.66
N VAL A 87 -6.99 -0.01 5.59
CA VAL A 87 -6.99 -0.80 4.35
C VAL A 87 -7.88 -2.03 4.53
N VAL A 88 -8.93 -2.12 3.74
CA VAL A 88 -9.86 -3.25 3.73
C VAL A 88 -9.70 -4.03 2.43
N THR A 89 -9.22 -5.27 2.51
CA THR A 89 -8.91 -6.09 1.33
C THR A 89 -8.92 -7.59 1.63
N THR A 90 -9.04 -8.41 0.60
CA THR A 90 -8.80 -9.86 0.66
C THR A 90 -7.33 -10.24 0.46
N LEU A 91 -6.47 -9.27 0.13
CA LEU A 91 -5.04 -9.50 -0.07
C LEU A 91 -4.33 -9.81 1.26
N PRO A 92 -3.34 -10.73 1.24
CA PRO A 92 -2.54 -11.00 2.42
C PRO A 92 -1.66 -9.80 2.77
N MET A 93 -1.39 -9.62 4.07
CA MET A 93 -0.55 -8.54 4.62
C MET A 93 0.76 -8.33 3.84
N ARG A 94 1.42 -9.41 3.39
CA ARG A 94 2.68 -9.31 2.63
C ARG A 94 2.56 -8.43 1.37
N ILE A 95 1.42 -8.45 0.69
CA ILE A 95 1.19 -7.66 -0.53
C ILE A 95 0.85 -6.22 -0.15
N VAL A 96 0.00 -6.02 0.86
CA VAL A 96 -0.34 -4.67 1.36
C VAL A 96 0.91 -3.94 1.83
N ARG A 97 1.74 -4.61 2.65
CA ARG A 97 3.05 -4.11 3.08
C ARG A 97 3.91 -3.73 1.89
N HIS A 98 4.06 -4.63 0.93
CA HIS A 98 4.93 -4.39 -0.21
C HIS A 98 4.47 -3.17 -1.04
N ARG A 99 3.16 -3.02 -1.31
CA ARG A 99 2.63 -1.83 -1.99
C ARG A 99 2.85 -0.55 -1.19
N LEU A 100 2.60 -0.60 0.12
CA LEU A 100 2.78 0.55 1.00
C LEU A 100 4.26 0.97 1.06
N SER A 101 5.19 0.04 1.19
CA SER A 101 6.64 0.31 1.20
C SER A 101 7.13 0.86 -0.14
N LEU A 102 6.57 0.42 -1.28
CA LEU A 102 6.90 1.00 -2.58
C LEU A 102 6.44 2.46 -2.73
N LEU A 103 5.33 2.82 -2.08
CA LEU A 103 4.81 4.19 -2.11
C LEU A 103 5.58 5.10 -1.15
N ILE A 104 5.71 4.71 0.11
CA ILE A 104 6.14 5.61 1.20
C ILE A 104 7.33 5.09 2.00
N GLY A 105 8.00 4.03 1.55
CA GLY A 105 9.10 3.40 2.31
C GLY A 105 8.61 2.73 3.59
N GLU A 106 9.52 2.46 4.52
CA GLU A 106 9.20 1.82 5.81
C GLU A 106 8.75 2.84 6.88
N HIS A 107 8.16 3.97 6.48
CA HIS A 107 7.72 5.08 7.34
C HIS A 107 6.35 4.86 8.02
N TRP A 108 5.95 3.60 8.20
CA TRP A 108 4.64 3.21 8.71
C TRP A 108 4.78 2.18 9.83
N GLN A 109 3.78 2.13 10.69
CA GLN A 109 3.65 1.13 11.74
C GLN A 109 2.28 0.46 11.63
N LEU A 110 2.25 -0.87 11.68
CA LEU A 110 1.01 -1.61 11.79
C LEU A 110 0.44 -1.44 13.20
N ARG A 111 -0.82 -1.02 13.29
CA ARG A 111 -1.53 -0.73 14.54
C ARG A 111 -2.44 -1.87 14.93
N ASP A 112 -3.23 -2.38 13.99
CA ASP A 112 -4.19 -3.45 14.23
C ASP A 112 -4.49 -4.26 12.96
N VAL A 113 -4.98 -5.48 13.16
CA VAL A 113 -5.48 -6.38 12.12
C VAL A 113 -6.78 -7.01 12.59
N ARG A 114 -7.86 -6.79 11.84
CA ARG A 114 -9.19 -7.32 12.15
C ARG A 114 -9.78 -8.07 10.97
N ASN A 115 -10.72 -8.95 11.24
CA ASN A 115 -11.58 -9.50 10.21
C ASN A 115 -12.64 -8.46 9.86
N ALA A 116 -12.90 -8.28 8.57
CA ALA A 116 -13.83 -7.31 8.03
C ALA A 116 -15.05 -7.99 7.40
#